data_AF-A0A3N0EXQ1-F1
#
_entry.id   AF-A0A3N0EXQ1-F1
#
_cell.length_a   1.000
_cell.length_b   1.000
_cell.length_c   1.000
_cell.angle_alpha   90.00
_cell.angle_beta   90.00
_cell.angle_gamma   90.00
#
_symmetry.space_group_name_H-M   'P 1'
#
loop_
_entity.id
_entity.type
_entity.pdbx_description
1 polymer ?
#
loop_
_entity_poly.entity_id
_entity_poly.type
_entity_poly.pdbx_seq_one_letter_code
_entity_poly.pdbx_strand_id
1 'polypeptide(L)'
;MYPARTTSLLYKQGLAKPRLKRDTTYQRRKKRKHHRRRAAIEPVIGHLKTDHRVARNFLKGQVSNSINFIMAAAGFNFKKLIVKLQQAKRWLCSQIHLVNTQRYSP
;
A
#
# COMPACT_ATOMS: atom_id res chain seq x y z
N MET A 1 20.45 21.67 -5.67
CA MET A 1 20.93 21.28 -4.33
C MET A 1 20.09 22.04 -3.30
N TYR A 2 19.22 21.39 -2.53
CA TYR A 2 18.31 22.12 -1.61
C TYR A 2 19.05 22.59 -0.34
N PRO A 3 18.77 23.80 0.18
CA PRO A 3 19.46 24.36 1.34
C PRO A 3 19.12 23.60 2.64
N ALA A 4 20.12 23.38 3.50
CA ALA A 4 20.05 22.54 4.70
C ALA A 4 18.87 22.85 5.66
N ARG A 5 18.38 24.10 5.69
CA ARG A 5 17.22 24.53 6.51
C ARG A 5 15.92 23.80 6.17
N THR A 6 15.68 23.50 4.89
CA THR A 6 14.44 22.83 4.42
C THR A 6 14.33 21.38 4.87
N THR A 7 15.46 20.68 4.96
CA THR A 7 15.49 19.26 5.35
C THR A 7 14.95 19.01 6.76
N SER A 8 15.22 19.94 7.69
CA SER A 8 14.77 19.82 9.09
C SER A 8 13.24 19.87 9.24
N LEU A 9 12.56 20.71 8.45
CA LEU A 9 11.10 20.84 8.41
C LEU A 9 10.43 19.63 7.75
N LEU A 10 11.03 19.12 6.66
CA LEU A 10 10.55 17.90 5.99
C LEU A 10 10.62 16.67 6.91
N TYR A 11 11.65 16.56 7.76
CA TYR A 11 11.73 15.49 8.75
C TYR A 11 10.82 15.68 9.97
N LYS A 12 10.29 16.91 10.22
CA LYS A 12 9.23 17.12 11.20
C LYS A 12 7.87 16.59 10.71
N GLN A 13 7.67 16.46 9.39
CA GLN A 13 6.45 15.93 8.76
C GLN A 13 6.39 14.38 8.67
N GLY A 14 7.23 13.66 9.41
CA GLY A 14 7.19 12.18 9.47
C GLY A 14 7.92 11.45 8.35
N LEU A 15 8.74 12.14 7.54
CA LEU A 15 9.61 11.50 6.54
C LEU A 15 10.80 10.77 7.20
N ALA A 16 11.22 9.64 6.62
CA ALA A 16 12.33 8.85 7.14
C ALA A 16 13.67 9.57 6.96
N LYS A 17 14.37 9.86 8.06
CA LYS A 17 15.69 10.48 8.02
C LYS A 17 16.71 9.57 7.29
N PRO A 18 17.60 10.14 6.46
CA PRO A 18 18.68 9.42 5.83
C PRO A 18 19.63 8.89 6.91
N ARG A 19 20.40 7.87 6.53
CA ARG A 19 21.43 7.32 7.41
C ARG A 19 22.53 8.37 7.59
N LEU A 20 22.87 8.67 8.83
CA LEU A 20 23.99 9.54 9.20
C LEU A 20 25.18 8.67 9.62
N LYS A 21 26.41 9.13 9.39
CA LYS A 21 27.63 8.39 9.74
C LYS A 21 27.71 8.09 11.25
N ARG A 22 27.22 9.03 12.07
CA ARG A 22 27.12 8.96 13.54
C ARG A 22 25.99 8.08 14.10
N ASP A 23 25.12 7.51 13.27
CA ASP A 23 24.00 6.71 13.78
C ASP A 23 24.50 5.42 14.46
N THR A 24 23.87 5.05 15.58
CA THR A 24 24.09 3.73 16.23
C THR A 24 23.54 2.58 15.39
N THR A 25 23.96 1.35 15.67
CA THR A 25 23.49 0.13 14.98
C THR A 25 21.96 -0.01 15.02
N TYR A 26 21.34 0.25 16.18
CA TYR A 26 19.89 0.27 16.35
C TYR A 26 19.22 1.34 15.47
N GLN A 27 19.72 2.58 15.49
CA GLN A 27 19.17 3.67 14.68
C GLN A 27 19.26 3.38 13.17
N ARG A 28 20.37 2.78 12.72
CA ARG A 28 20.54 2.32 11.33
C ARG A 28 19.52 1.26 10.95
N ARG A 29 19.25 0.29 11.83
CA ARG A 29 18.24 -0.76 11.59
C ARG A 29 16.84 -0.18 11.53
N LYS A 30 16.49 0.75 12.43
CA LYS A 30 15.19 1.45 12.45
C LYS A 30 14.97 2.25 11.16
N LYS A 31 15.96 3.04 10.74
CA LYS A 31 15.91 3.79 9.46
C LYS A 31 15.76 2.84 8.25
N ARG A 32 16.55 1.76 8.20
CA ARG A 32 16.48 0.74 7.13
C ARG A 32 15.09 0.11 7.04
N LYS A 33 14.49 -0.26 8.18
CA LYS A 33 13.13 -0.82 8.24
C LYS A 33 12.10 0.15 7.66
N HIS A 34 12.21 1.44 7.97
CA HIS A 34 11.32 2.45 7.41
C HIS A 34 11.49 2.62 5.89
N HIS A 35 12.73 2.70 5.40
CA HIS A 35 13.00 2.84 3.96
C HIS A 35 12.51 1.62 3.17
N ARG A 36 12.69 0.40 3.68
CA ARG A 36 12.15 -0.83 3.06
C ARG A 36 10.63 -0.82 2.94
N ARG A 37 9.92 -0.38 3.99
CA ARG A 37 8.46 -0.26 3.96
C ARG A 37 7.98 0.72 2.88
N ARG A 38 8.67 1.86 2.71
CA ARG A 38 8.34 2.82 1.64
C ARG A 38 8.65 2.26 0.26
N ALA A 39 9.81 1.65 0.08
CA ALA A 39 10.21 1.05 -1.19
C ALA A 39 9.24 -0.03 -1.69
N ALA A 40 8.50 -0.70 -0.79
CA ALA A 40 7.45 -1.64 -1.17
C ALA A 40 6.16 -0.96 -1.65
N ILE A 41 5.92 0.31 -1.28
CA ILE A 41 4.71 1.07 -1.61
C ILE A 41 4.91 1.93 -2.87
N GLU A 42 6.12 2.45 -3.10
CA GLU A 42 6.41 3.30 -4.27
C GLU A 42 6.01 2.67 -5.63
N PRO A 43 6.24 1.37 -5.89
CA PRO A 43 5.82 0.74 -7.14
C PRO A 43 4.30 0.70 -7.30
N VAL A 44 3.57 0.48 -6.20
CA VAL A 44 2.09 0.48 -6.19
C VAL A 44 1.55 1.88 -6.47
N ILE A 45 2.16 2.91 -5.87
CA ILE A 45 1.81 4.31 -6.16
C ILE A 45 2.14 4.67 -7.62
N GLY A 46 3.25 4.14 -8.15
CA GLY A 46 3.63 4.28 -9.56
C GLY A 46 2.55 3.71 -10.49
N HIS A 47 2.18 2.43 -10.32
CA HIS A 47 1.10 1.79 -11.09
C HIS A 47 -0.24 2.51 -10.92
N LEU A 48 -0.59 2.97 -9.71
CA LEU A 48 -1.82 3.74 -9.51
C LEU A 48 -1.81 5.04 -10.32
N LYS A 49 -0.67 5.73 -10.43
CA LYS A 49 -0.55 6.96 -11.22
C LYS A 49 -0.62 6.71 -12.73
N THR A 50 0.01 5.64 -13.23
CA THR A 50 0.05 5.33 -14.67
C THR A 50 -1.21 4.63 -15.15
N ASP A 51 -1.64 3.58 -14.47
CA ASP A 51 -2.62 2.61 -14.99
C ASP A 51 -4.05 2.99 -14.59
N HIS A 52 -4.19 3.64 -13.44
CA HIS A 52 -5.50 3.96 -12.86
C HIS A 52 -5.90 5.44 -13.01
N ARG A 53 -5.25 6.17 -13.93
CA ARG A 53 -5.54 7.59 -14.24
C ARG A 53 -5.64 8.48 -12.99
N VAL A 54 -4.86 8.16 -11.95
CA VAL A 54 -4.69 8.99 -10.74
C VAL A 54 -3.80 10.22 -11.03
N ALA A 55 -3.38 10.37 -12.29
CA ALA A 55 -2.86 11.61 -12.84
C ALA A 55 -3.86 12.78 -12.68
N ARG A 56 -3.39 14.01 -12.92
CA ARG A 56 -4.17 15.23 -12.68
C ARG A 56 -5.53 15.17 -13.40
N ASN A 57 -6.59 15.27 -12.61
CA ASN A 57 -7.94 15.55 -13.06
C ASN A 57 -8.04 17.03 -13.47
N PHE A 58 -8.61 17.28 -14.66
CA PHE A 58 -8.73 18.60 -15.26
C PHE A 58 -10.00 19.35 -14.84
N LEU A 59 -10.91 18.72 -14.09
CA LEU A 59 -12.25 19.26 -13.81
C LEU A 59 -12.30 20.31 -12.69
N LYS A 60 -11.54 20.14 -11.59
CA LYS A 60 -11.59 21.02 -10.39
C LYS A 60 -10.23 21.21 -9.68
N GLY A 61 -9.12 21.02 -10.39
CA GLY A 61 -7.77 21.21 -9.85
C GLY A 61 -7.45 20.30 -8.66
N GLN A 62 -6.79 20.84 -7.62
CA GLN A 62 -6.24 20.09 -6.47
C GLN A 62 -7.29 19.25 -5.72
N VAL A 63 -8.49 19.79 -5.51
CA VAL A 63 -9.56 19.09 -4.76
C VAL A 63 -10.01 17.83 -5.50
N SER A 64 -10.18 17.95 -6.81
CA SER A 64 -10.57 16.82 -7.67
C SER A 64 -9.52 15.71 -7.70
N ASN A 65 -8.24 16.10 -7.71
CA ASN A 65 -7.12 15.15 -7.64
C ASN A 65 -7.14 14.34 -6.35
N SER A 66 -7.40 15.00 -5.22
CA SER A 66 -7.49 14.34 -3.91
C SER A 66 -8.64 13.34 -3.85
N ILE A 67 -9.82 13.71 -4.37
CA ILE A 67 -10.99 12.82 -4.41
C ILE A 67 -10.72 11.61 -5.32
N ASN A 68 -10.15 11.83 -6.51
CA ASN A 68 -9.79 10.76 -7.43
C ASN A 68 -8.78 9.79 -6.81
N PHE A 69 -7.78 10.32 -6.09
CA PHE A 69 -6.80 9.51 -5.37
C PHE A 69 -7.44 8.65 -4.27
N ILE A 70 -8.31 9.23 -3.44
CA ILE A 70 -9.00 8.51 -2.36
C ILE A 70 -9.87 7.39 -2.94
N MET A 71 -10.61 7.69 -4.01
CA MET A 71 -11.50 6.71 -4.64
C MET A 71 -10.72 5.58 -5.31
N ALA A 72 -9.60 5.88 -5.99
CA ALA A 72 -8.72 4.86 -6.55
C ALA A 72 -8.10 3.97 -5.46
N ALA A 73 -7.68 4.55 -4.34
CA ALA A 73 -7.17 3.80 -3.19
C ALA A 73 -8.26 2.90 -2.56
N ALA A 74 -9.49 3.41 -2.45
CA ALA A 74 -10.64 2.63 -1.99
C ALA A 74 -10.94 1.44 -2.92
N GLY A 75 -10.99 1.68 -4.24
CA GLY A 75 -11.18 0.62 -5.24
C GLY A 75 -10.12 -0.48 -5.17
N PHE A 76 -8.86 -0.10 -4.97
CA PHE A 76 -7.76 -1.06 -4.79
C PHE A 76 -7.93 -1.92 -3.52
N ASN A 77 -8.40 -1.31 -2.42
CA ASN A 77 -8.70 -2.04 -1.19
C ASN A 77 -9.89 -2.99 -1.34
N PHE A 78 -10.96 -2.56 -2.03
CA PHE A 78 -12.12 -3.42 -2.30
C PHE A 78 -11.74 -4.60 -3.19
N LYS A 79 -10.90 -4.43 -4.21
CA LYS A 79 -10.38 -5.54 -5.03
C LYS A 79 -9.68 -6.59 -4.17
N LYS A 80 -8.85 -6.18 -3.22
CA LYS A 80 -8.20 -7.11 -2.26
C LYS A 80 -9.21 -7.83 -1.38
N LEU A 81 -10.24 -7.13 -0.90
CA LEU A 81 -11.30 -7.73 -0.10
C LEU A 81 -12.07 -8.79 -0.89
N ILE A 82 -12.48 -8.48 -2.12
CA ILE A 82 -13.18 -9.41 -3.01
C ILE A 82 -12.37 -10.67 -3.24
N VAL A 83 -11.06 -10.55 -3.53
CA VAL A 83 -10.19 -11.72 -3.69
C VAL A 83 -10.14 -12.58 -2.42
N LYS A 84 -10.07 -11.97 -1.23
CA LYS A 84 -10.10 -12.71 0.04
C LYS A 84 -11.44 -13.42 0.26
N LEU A 85 -12.56 -12.75 -0.02
CA LEU A 85 -13.89 -13.34 0.09
C LEU A 85 -14.07 -14.50 -0.90
N GLN A 86 -13.56 -14.38 -2.12
CA GLN A 86 -13.58 -15.47 -3.11
C GLN A 86 -12.75 -16.67 -2.65
N GLN A 87 -11.58 -16.45 -2.03
CA GLN A 87 -10.78 -17.53 -1.45
C GLN A 87 -11.51 -18.21 -0.29
N ALA A 88 -12.10 -17.45 0.62
CA ALA A 88 -12.89 -17.97 1.73
C ALA A 88 -14.09 -18.80 1.23
N LYS A 89 -14.81 -18.31 0.21
CA LYS A 89 -15.91 -19.06 -0.43
C LYS A 89 -15.41 -20.39 -1.01
N ARG A 90 -14.31 -20.38 -1.77
CA ARG A 90 -13.73 -21.60 -2.37
C ARG A 90 -13.33 -22.60 -1.30
N TRP A 91 -12.69 -22.13 -0.23
CA TRP A 91 -12.33 -22.96 0.90
C TRP A 91 -13.58 -23.60 1.53
N LEU A 92 -14.62 -22.81 1.82
CA LEU A 92 -15.86 -23.31 2.41
C LEU A 92 -16.54 -24.35 1.50
N CYS A 93 -16.63 -24.10 0.19
CA CYS A 93 -17.17 -25.05 -0.78
C CYS A 93 -16.37 -26.37 -0.80
N SER A 94 -15.03 -26.31 -0.71
CA SER A 94 -14.19 -27.52 -0.64
C SER A 94 -14.45 -28.33 0.64
N GLN A 95 -14.63 -27.66 1.78
CA GLN A 95 -14.93 -28.33 3.06
C GLN A 95 -16.30 -29.01 3.03
N ILE A 96 -17.32 -28.32 2.53
CA ILE A 96 -18.67 -28.89 2.37
C ILE A 96 -18.65 -30.09 1.42
N HIS A 97 -17.93 -29.99 0.30
CA HIS A 97 -17.78 -31.10 -0.64
C HIS A 97 -17.11 -32.31 0.01
N LEU A 98 -16.02 -32.12 0.75
CA LEU A 98 -15.34 -33.19 1.48
C LEU A 98 -16.27 -33.88 2.49
N VAL A 99 -17.01 -33.12 3.30
CA VAL A 99 -17.97 -33.66 4.26
C VAL A 99 -19.09 -34.44 3.56
N ASN A 100 -19.58 -33.95 2.42
CA ASN A 100 -20.60 -34.64 1.65
C ASN A 100 -20.07 -35.93 0.99
N THR A 101 -18.82 -35.95 0.50
CA THR A 101 -18.22 -37.17 -0.06
C THR A 101 -18.04 -38.29 0.97
N GLN A 102 -17.76 -37.96 2.23
CA GLN A 102 -17.66 -38.95 3.32
C GLN A 102 -19.02 -39.52 3.74
N ARG A 103 -20.14 -38.80 3.48
CA ARG A 103 -21.51 -39.28 3.77
C ARG A 103 -22.11 -40.19 2.69
N TYR A 104 -21.59 -40.15 1.47
CA TYR A 104 -22.05 -40.97 0.35
C TYR A 104 -20.94 -41.93 -0.12
N SER A 105 -20.26 -42.57 0.82
CA SER A 105 -19.37 -43.69 0.55
C SER A 105 -20.13 -44.98 0.90
N PRO A 106 -20.25 -45.98 0.00
CA PRO A 106 -20.90 -47.25 0.29
C PRO A 106 -20.15 -48.06 1.34
#